data_AF-A0A812WDB4-F1
#
_entry.id   AF-A0A812WDB4-F1
#
_cell.length_a   1.000
_cell.length_b   1.000
_cell.length_c   1.000
_cell.angle_alpha   90.00
_cell.angle_beta   90.00
_cell.angle_gamma   90.00
#
_symmetry.space_group_name_H-M   'P 1'
#
loop_
_entity.id
_entity.type
_entity.pdbx_description
1 polymer ?
#
loop_
_entity_poly.entity_id
_entity_poly.type
_entity_poly.pdbx_seq_one_letter_code
_entity_poly.pdbx_strand_id
1 'polypeptide(L)'
;SIKRFHQRSDSRLTRHLSRRYSAVDQEIVRGISLARTLRGCGSIWRYNPSRLSPEDRMAIYNQSIEADHFDVFYSHTWFTAGRWKVLTLMLQFGWQTVLLIWGLAVALATILRQTDVLPAPLSFQPDIVDFSDECPLGPWCLLCSFVASLMGLVIAPYGAGLYKDELCFLDVASIHQTDTDLMERGVYGIGGFLRISHELRILWSPPYLSRLWCVFELAAYRKVNPDGKITFAPLFVERTILLSVLCVYLANFCILAASTSSDSQFLARFGRWDELYPL
;
A
#
# COMPACT_ATOMS: atom_id res chain seq x y z
N SER A 1 42.26 11.13 -25.80
CA SER A 1 40.78 11.16 -25.91
C SER A 1 40.22 10.00 -26.74
N ILE A 2 40.75 9.74 -27.94
CA ILE A 2 40.25 8.69 -28.88
C ILE A 2 40.41 7.24 -28.36
N LYS A 3 41.52 6.91 -27.67
CA LYS A 3 41.73 5.56 -27.08
C LYS A 3 40.68 5.17 -26.03
N ARG A 4 40.19 6.13 -25.22
CA ARG A 4 39.10 5.87 -24.24
C ARG A 4 37.76 5.65 -24.93
N PHE A 5 37.54 6.25 -26.10
CA PHE A 5 36.29 6.10 -26.86
C PHE A 5 36.20 4.71 -27.51
N HIS A 6 37.29 4.22 -28.11
CA HIS A 6 37.33 2.85 -28.65
C HIS A 6 37.25 1.78 -27.56
N GLN A 7 37.91 1.97 -26.43
CA GLN A 7 37.83 1.03 -25.31
C GLN A 7 36.40 0.96 -24.71
N ARG A 8 35.67 2.08 -24.69
CA ARG A 8 34.24 2.11 -24.33
C ARG A 8 33.35 1.44 -25.37
N SER A 9 33.59 1.64 -26.68
CA SER A 9 32.77 1.01 -27.73
C SER A 9 32.98 -0.50 -27.80
N ASP A 10 34.21 -0.96 -27.65
CA ASP A 10 34.51 -2.40 -27.62
C ASP A 10 33.88 -3.07 -26.41
N SER A 11 33.96 -2.49 -25.22
CA SER A 11 33.29 -3.05 -24.02
C SER A 11 31.76 -3.18 -24.19
N ARG A 12 31.14 -2.25 -24.93
CA ARG A 12 29.69 -2.28 -25.24
C ARG A 12 29.38 -3.38 -26.24
N LEU A 13 30.15 -3.50 -27.32
CA LEU A 13 29.92 -4.51 -28.36
C LEU A 13 30.21 -5.93 -27.85
N THR A 14 31.27 -6.11 -27.05
CA THR A 14 31.61 -7.41 -26.45
C THR A 14 30.58 -7.84 -25.39
N ARG A 15 30.00 -6.90 -24.63
CA ARG A 15 28.83 -7.19 -23.77
C ARG A 15 27.58 -7.52 -24.58
N HIS A 16 27.38 -6.88 -25.74
CA HIS A 16 26.29 -7.20 -26.67
C HIS A 16 26.36 -8.62 -27.26
N LEU A 17 27.56 -9.12 -27.54
CA LEU A 17 27.77 -10.42 -28.18
C LEU A 17 27.88 -11.57 -27.18
N SER A 18 28.30 -11.29 -25.94
CA SER A 18 28.36 -12.28 -24.87
C SER A 18 26.98 -12.43 -24.24
N ARG A 19 26.49 -13.66 -24.03
CA ARG A 19 25.29 -14.04 -23.24
C ARG A 19 25.26 -13.55 -21.76
N ARG A 20 26.04 -12.51 -21.41
CA ARG A 20 26.24 -11.94 -20.08
C ARG A 20 25.20 -10.91 -19.65
N TYR A 21 24.17 -10.61 -20.45
CA TYR A 21 23.07 -9.72 -20.02
C TYR A 21 22.32 -10.19 -18.77
N SER A 22 22.40 -11.49 -18.47
CA SER A 22 21.84 -12.06 -17.25
C SER A 22 22.88 -12.27 -16.15
N ALA A 23 24.16 -12.00 -16.40
CA ALA A 23 25.19 -12.16 -15.38
C ALA A 23 24.99 -11.07 -14.31
N VAL A 24 24.85 -11.51 -13.07
CA VAL A 24 24.63 -10.64 -11.92
C VAL A 24 25.97 -10.10 -11.47
N ASP A 25 26.11 -8.78 -11.48
CA ASP A 25 27.21 -8.08 -10.84
C ASP A 25 26.86 -7.95 -9.34
N GLN A 26 27.37 -8.88 -8.53
CA GLN A 26 26.94 -9.01 -7.13
C GLN A 26 27.26 -7.78 -6.28
N GLU A 27 28.28 -7.00 -6.66
CA GLU A 27 28.70 -5.80 -5.91
C GLU A 27 27.64 -4.69 -5.90
N ILE A 28 26.73 -4.68 -6.88
CA ILE A 28 25.73 -3.63 -7.03
C ILE A 28 24.31 -4.10 -6.70
N VAL A 29 24.14 -5.36 -6.28
CA VAL A 29 22.82 -5.90 -5.97
C VAL A 29 22.36 -5.37 -4.62
N ARG A 30 21.30 -4.55 -4.66
CA ARG A 30 20.70 -3.98 -3.46
C ARG A 30 19.19 -4.08 -3.46
N GLY A 31 18.62 -4.44 -2.33
CA GLY A 31 17.19 -4.58 -2.10
C GLY A 31 16.69 -3.63 -1.02
N ILE A 32 15.41 -3.31 -1.05
CA ILE A 32 14.75 -2.52 -0.01
C ILE A 32 13.53 -3.29 0.52
N SER A 33 13.33 -3.23 1.83
CA SER A 33 12.14 -3.78 2.49
C SER A 33 10.87 -3.11 1.97
N LEU A 34 9.84 -3.89 1.62
CA LEU A 34 8.54 -3.35 1.21
C LEU A 34 7.97 -2.43 2.28
N ALA A 35 8.00 -2.85 3.55
CA ALA A 35 7.55 -2.03 4.67
C ALA A 35 8.25 -0.66 4.69
N ARG A 36 9.57 -0.63 4.47
CA ARG A 36 10.35 0.62 4.42
C ARG A 36 9.91 1.53 3.26
N THR A 37 9.61 0.97 2.09
CA THR A 37 9.11 1.77 0.96
C THR A 37 7.73 2.41 1.21
N LEU A 38 6.97 1.88 2.15
CA LEU A 38 5.64 2.35 2.52
C LEU A 38 5.63 3.38 3.66
N ARG A 39 6.72 3.50 4.42
CA ARG A 39 6.86 4.54 5.46
C ARG A 39 6.78 5.94 4.86
N GLY A 40 6.44 6.93 5.70
CA GLY A 40 6.26 8.30 5.24
C GLY A 40 5.17 8.45 4.16
N CYS A 41 4.08 7.68 4.29
CA CYS A 41 2.98 7.63 3.32
C CYS A 41 3.42 7.24 1.90
N GLY A 42 4.38 6.31 1.81
CA GLY A 42 4.91 5.78 0.55
C GLY A 42 5.52 6.85 -0.34
N SER A 43 6.25 7.82 0.23
CA SER A 43 6.84 8.95 -0.50
C SER A 43 7.66 8.50 -1.72
N ILE A 44 8.43 7.42 -1.58
CA ILE A 44 9.23 6.80 -2.66
C ILE A 44 8.39 6.49 -3.90
N TRP A 45 7.15 6.03 -3.72
CA TRP A 45 6.25 5.67 -4.81
C TRP A 45 5.51 6.88 -5.41
N ARG A 46 5.37 7.96 -4.64
CA ARG A 46 4.55 9.13 -4.98
C ARG A 46 5.24 10.10 -5.93
N TYR A 47 6.56 10.22 -5.80
CA TYR A 47 7.34 11.22 -6.53
C TYR A 47 8.23 10.56 -7.57
N ASN A 48 8.21 11.10 -8.79
CA ASN A 48 9.12 10.64 -9.83
C ASN A 48 10.57 10.97 -9.43
N PRO A 49 11.52 10.02 -9.53
CA PRO A 49 12.91 10.22 -9.16
C PRO A 49 13.54 11.45 -9.80
N SER A 50 13.16 11.80 -11.03
CA SER A 50 13.66 12.97 -11.76
C SER A 50 13.37 14.30 -11.07
N ARG A 51 12.38 14.36 -10.17
CA ARG A 51 12.02 15.56 -9.41
C ARG A 51 12.73 15.67 -8.06
N LEU A 52 13.39 14.60 -7.61
CA LEU A 52 14.10 14.57 -6.34
C LEU A 52 15.48 15.19 -6.49
N SER A 53 15.94 15.86 -5.43
CA SER A 53 17.31 16.36 -5.35
C SER A 53 18.31 15.19 -5.34
N PRO A 54 19.57 15.39 -5.74
CA PRO A 54 20.59 14.34 -5.63
C PRO A 54 20.74 13.78 -4.21
N GLU A 55 20.58 14.63 -3.20
CA GLU A 55 20.63 14.27 -1.78
C GLU A 55 19.48 13.34 -1.40
N ASP A 56 18.25 13.67 -1.80
CA ASP A 56 17.07 12.83 -1.55
C ASP A 56 17.18 11.46 -2.23
N ARG A 57 17.70 11.43 -3.46
CA ARG A 57 17.94 10.16 -4.19
C ARG A 57 18.97 9.30 -3.46
N MET A 58 20.03 9.90 -2.92
CA MET A 58 21.01 9.18 -2.10
C MET A 58 20.42 8.72 -0.78
N ALA A 59 19.57 9.52 -0.13
CA ALA A 59 18.88 9.11 1.08
C ALA A 59 17.96 7.90 0.84
N ILE A 60 17.34 7.80 -0.35
CA ILE A 60 16.56 6.62 -0.76
C ILE A 60 17.48 5.43 -1.04
N TYR A 61 18.57 5.61 -1.78
CA TYR A 61 19.53 4.56 -2.08
C TYR A 61 20.16 3.97 -0.80
N ASN A 62 20.51 4.82 0.17
CA ASN A 62 21.10 4.40 1.45
C ASN A 62 20.12 3.61 2.34
N GLN A 63 18.82 3.62 2.04
CA GLN A 63 17.83 2.78 2.70
C GLN A 63 17.82 1.34 2.16
N SER A 64 18.41 1.08 1.01
CA SER A 64 18.59 -0.28 0.48
C SER A 64 19.75 -0.98 1.17
N ILE A 65 19.73 -2.31 1.21
CA ILE A 65 20.78 -3.17 1.75
C ILE A 65 21.35 -4.03 0.63
N GLU A 66 22.60 -4.48 0.78
CA GLU A 66 23.17 -5.51 -0.11
C GLU A 66 22.33 -6.78 -0.04
N ALA A 67 22.14 -7.42 -1.19
CA ALA A 67 21.23 -8.55 -1.33
C ALA A 67 21.79 -9.58 -2.30
N ASP A 68 21.56 -10.86 -2.05
CA ASP A 68 21.90 -11.94 -2.99
C ASP A 68 20.73 -12.32 -3.91
N HIS A 69 19.51 -11.98 -3.48
CA HIS A 69 18.25 -12.30 -4.17
C HIS A 69 17.16 -11.28 -3.81
N PHE A 70 16.03 -11.33 -4.53
CA PHE A 70 14.84 -10.54 -4.23
C PHE A 70 13.62 -11.46 -4.09
N ASP A 71 12.80 -11.22 -3.07
CA ASP A 71 11.48 -11.84 -2.97
C ASP A 71 10.60 -11.35 -4.14
N VAL A 72 10.63 -10.04 -4.41
CA VAL A 72 9.78 -9.40 -5.42
C VAL A 72 10.54 -8.33 -6.20
N PHE A 73 10.45 -8.40 -7.53
CA PHE A 73 10.80 -7.30 -8.43
C PHE A 73 9.54 -6.50 -8.75
N TYR A 74 9.49 -5.23 -8.33
CA TYR A 74 8.36 -4.36 -8.64
C TYR A 74 8.54 -3.66 -9.98
N SER A 75 7.84 -4.14 -11.00
CA SER A 75 7.75 -3.44 -12.27
C SER A 75 6.54 -2.51 -12.28
N HIS A 76 6.75 -1.26 -12.69
CA HIS A 76 5.73 -0.24 -12.65
C HIS A 76 6.01 0.88 -13.65
N THR A 77 5.03 1.77 -13.85
CA THR A 77 5.19 2.98 -14.67
C THR A 77 5.05 4.24 -13.82
N TRP A 78 5.94 5.22 -14.03
CA TRP A 78 5.86 6.54 -13.40
C TRP A 78 4.75 7.43 -13.99
N PHE A 79 4.11 7.02 -15.09
CA PHE A 79 2.96 7.74 -15.69
C PHE A 79 1.70 7.61 -14.84
N THR A 80 1.56 6.52 -14.10
CA THR A 80 0.42 6.32 -13.20
C THR A 80 0.70 6.96 -11.86
N ALA A 81 -0.28 7.72 -11.36
CA ALA A 81 -0.16 8.46 -10.11
C ALA A 81 0.23 7.53 -8.95
N GLY A 82 1.32 7.88 -8.26
CA GLY A 82 1.91 7.04 -7.22
C GLY A 82 1.00 6.76 -6.03
N ARG A 83 0.03 7.64 -5.73
CA ARG A 83 -0.97 7.41 -4.68
C ARG A 83 -1.72 6.09 -4.83
N TRP A 84 -1.95 5.65 -6.07
CA TRP A 84 -2.64 4.37 -6.33
C TRP A 84 -1.73 3.17 -6.09
N LYS A 85 -0.42 3.32 -6.36
CA LYS A 85 0.59 2.31 -6.00
C LYS A 85 0.69 2.18 -4.49
N VAL A 86 0.77 3.32 -3.79
CA VAL A 86 0.81 3.34 -2.32
C VAL A 86 -0.45 2.68 -1.74
N LEU A 87 -1.64 3.06 -2.20
CA LEU A 87 -2.89 2.43 -1.73
C LEU A 87 -2.87 0.92 -1.95
N THR A 88 -2.47 0.49 -3.16
CA THR A 88 -2.40 -0.93 -3.53
C THR A 88 -1.47 -1.69 -2.61
N LEU A 89 -0.24 -1.22 -2.47
CA LEU A 89 0.80 -1.86 -1.67
C LEU A 89 0.46 -1.81 -0.17
N MET A 90 -0.11 -0.71 0.33
CA MET A 90 -0.54 -0.59 1.73
C MET A 90 -1.63 -1.60 2.06
N LEU A 91 -2.64 -1.78 1.20
CA LEU A 91 -3.68 -2.77 1.45
C LEU A 91 -3.15 -4.20 1.33
N GLN A 92 -2.32 -4.49 0.30
CA GLN A 92 -1.71 -5.82 0.12
C GLN A 92 -0.79 -6.21 1.27
N PHE A 93 -0.01 -5.26 1.79
CA PHE A 93 0.91 -5.47 2.90
C PHE A 93 0.21 -5.45 4.26
N GLY A 94 -0.71 -4.50 4.47
CA GLY A 94 -1.23 -4.14 5.79
C GLY A 94 -2.54 -4.81 6.20
N TRP A 95 -3.22 -5.56 5.33
CA TRP A 95 -4.56 -6.08 5.63
C TRP A 95 -4.62 -6.93 6.92
N GLN A 96 -3.57 -7.71 7.22
CA GLN A 96 -3.52 -8.51 8.45
C GLN A 96 -3.47 -7.62 9.70
N THR A 97 -2.67 -6.56 9.64
CA THR A 97 -2.57 -5.56 10.73
C THR A 97 -3.90 -4.82 10.89
N VAL A 98 -4.55 -4.46 9.78
CA VAL A 98 -5.88 -3.85 9.76
C VAL A 98 -6.88 -4.77 10.46
N LEU A 99 -6.99 -6.04 10.07
CA LEU A 99 -7.94 -6.98 10.67
C LEU A 99 -7.67 -7.24 12.14
N LEU A 100 -6.40 -7.36 12.54
CA LEU A 100 -6.02 -7.58 13.93
C LEU A 100 -6.42 -6.38 14.81
N ILE A 101 -6.00 -5.18 14.43
CA ILE A 101 -6.28 -3.96 15.19
C ILE A 101 -7.79 -3.65 15.19
N TRP A 102 -8.46 -3.86 14.06
CA TRP A 102 -9.91 -3.76 13.95
C TRP A 102 -10.63 -4.72 14.90
N GLY A 103 -10.27 -6.01 14.88
CA GLY A 103 -10.91 -7.04 15.71
C GLY A 103 -10.72 -6.76 17.20
N LEU A 104 -9.51 -6.37 17.62
CA LEU A 104 -9.22 -5.99 19.00
C LEU A 104 -10.04 -4.76 19.44
N ALA A 105 -10.14 -3.74 18.58
CA ALA A 105 -10.89 -2.52 18.90
C ALA A 105 -12.39 -2.78 19.00
N VAL A 106 -12.97 -3.58 18.10
CA VAL A 106 -14.39 -3.95 18.15
C VAL A 106 -14.70 -4.82 19.36
N ALA A 107 -13.84 -5.79 19.69
CA ALA A 107 -13.99 -6.61 20.89
C ALA A 107 -13.94 -5.76 22.16
N LEU A 108 -12.97 -4.84 22.25
CA LEU A 108 -12.86 -3.92 23.37
C LEU A 108 -14.08 -3.01 23.49
N ALA A 109 -14.54 -2.40 22.40
CA ALA A 109 -15.73 -1.55 22.40
C ALA A 109 -16.98 -2.34 22.85
N THR A 110 -17.09 -3.60 22.44
CA THR A 110 -18.19 -4.49 22.85
C THR A 110 -18.14 -4.80 24.34
N ILE A 111 -16.97 -5.17 24.87
CA ILE A 111 -16.78 -5.46 26.30
C ILE A 111 -17.10 -4.22 27.13
N LEU A 112 -16.53 -3.06 26.77
CA LEU A 112 -16.77 -1.80 27.48
C LEU A 112 -18.24 -1.39 27.44
N ARG A 113 -18.96 -1.72 26.36
CA ARG A 113 -20.41 -1.50 26.28
C ARG A 113 -21.17 -2.45 27.20
N GLN A 114 -20.81 -3.73 27.25
CA GLN A 114 -21.45 -4.74 28.09
C GLN A 114 -21.22 -4.51 29.59
N THR A 115 -20.08 -3.92 29.96
CA THR A 115 -19.79 -3.53 31.35
C THR A 115 -20.29 -2.13 31.69
N ASP A 116 -21.14 -1.53 30.84
CA ASP A 116 -21.72 -0.19 31.00
C ASP A 116 -20.70 0.94 31.22
N VAL A 117 -19.46 0.76 30.76
CA VAL A 117 -18.42 1.81 30.75
C VAL A 117 -18.67 2.77 29.59
N LEU A 118 -19.05 2.24 28.42
CA LEU A 118 -19.48 3.03 27.29
C LEU A 118 -21.01 3.19 27.31
N PRO A 119 -21.54 4.42 27.33
CA PRO A 119 -22.98 4.64 27.32
C PRO A 119 -23.59 4.25 25.97
N ALA A 120 -24.88 3.95 25.91
CA ALA A 120 -25.63 3.89 24.65
C ALA A 120 -26.50 5.15 24.53
N PRO A 121 -25.96 6.26 24.00
CA PRO A 121 -26.71 7.51 23.93
C PRO A 121 -27.86 7.48 22.91
N LEU A 122 -27.91 6.45 22.04
CA LEU A 122 -28.92 6.30 21.01
C LEU A 122 -29.87 5.15 21.38
N SER A 123 -31.11 5.26 20.96
CA SER A 123 -32.16 4.24 21.06
C SER A 123 -32.72 3.95 19.67
N PHE A 124 -33.22 2.74 19.48
CA PHE A 124 -33.97 2.36 18.29
C PHE A 124 -35.13 1.46 18.70
N GLN A 125 -36.32 1.73 18.16
CA GLN A 125 -37.48 0.86 18.30
C GLN A 125 -37.60 -0.03 17.04
N PRO A 126 -37.26 -1.32 17.12
CA PRO A 126 -37.49 -2.26 16.02
C PRO A 126 -38.99 -2.48 15.79
N ASP A 127 -39.42 -2.35 14.54
CA ASP A 127 -40.76 -2.76 14.08
C ASP A 127 -40.76 -4.26 13.75
N ILE A 128 -40.66 -5.08 14.80
CA ILE A 128 -40.70 -6.55 14.71
C ILE A 128 -42.00 -7.02 15.36
N VAL A 129 -42.70 -7.94 14.69
CA VAL A 129 -43.93 -8.55 15.21
C VAL A 129 -43.66 -9.11 16.63
N ASP A 130 -44.46 -8.66 17.59
CA ASP A 130 -44.40 -9.00 19.03
C ASP A 130 -43.21 -8.46 19.84
N PHE A 131 -42.46 -7.47 19.33
CA PHE A 131 -41.40 -6.80 20.09
C PHE A 131 -41.50 -5.27 19.96
N SER A 132 -41.78 -4.57 21.07
CA SER A 132 -41.97 -3.11 21.09
C SER A 132 -41.02 -2.36 22.03
N ASP A 133 -39.95 -3.01 22.48
CA ASP A 133 -39.01 -2.40 23.44
C ASP A 133 -37.96 -1.52 22.75
N GLU A 134 -37.58 -0.43 23.42
CA GLU A 134 -36.46 0.42 23.01
C GLU A 134 -35.13 -0.31 23.18
N CYS A 135 -34.45 -0.55 22.07
CA CYS A 135 -33.13 -1.17 22.05
C CYS A 135 -32.04 -0.09 22.14
N PRO A 136 -31.19 -0.09 23.18
CA PRO A 136 -30.07 0.86 23.27
C PRO A 136 -29.03 0.57 22.19
N LEU A 137 -28.65 1.60 21.43
CA LEU A 137 -27.70 1.54 20.33
C LEU A 137 -26.44 2.37 20.65
N GLY A 138 -25.28 1.73 20.61
CA GLY A 138 -23.99 2.38 20.82
C GLY A 138 -23.29 2.66 19.50
N PRO A 139 -22.94 3.91 19.14
CA PRO A 139 -22.19 4.21 17.91
C PRO A 139 -20.74 3.70 17.96
N TRP A 140 -20.29 3.27 19.14
CA TRP A 140 -18.89 2.98 19.45
C TRP A 140 -18.32 1.87 18.59
N CYS A 141 -19.04 0.78 18.35
CA CYS A 141 -18.54 -0.31 17.51
C CYS A 141 -18.24 0.18 16.09
N LEU A 142 -19.12 1.02 15.51
CA LEU A 142 -18.93 1.59 14.18
C LEU A 142 -17.74 2.57 14.14
N LEU A 143 -17.66 3.48 15.13
CA LEU A 143 -16.58 4.46 15.25
C LEU A 143 -15.22 3.79 15.48
N CYS A 144 -15.14 2.89 16.46
CA CYS A 144 -13.93 2.12 16.76
C CYS A 144 -13.52 1.26 15.57
N SER A 145 -14.47 0.62 14.87
CA SER A 145 -14.21 -0.14 13.64
C SER A 145 -13.53 0.72 12.58
N PHE A 146 -14.10 1.90 12.28
CA PHE A 146 -13.58 2.81 11.27
C PHE A 146 -12.17 3.32 11.63
N VAL A 147 -12.02 3.86 12.85
CA VAL A 147 -10.74 4.41 13.33
C VAL A 147 -9.67 3.32 13.39
N ALA A 148 -9.99 2.15 13.94
CA ALA A 148 -9.06 1.03 14.04
C ALA A 148 -8.60 0.52 12.67
N SER A 149 -9.50 0.50 11.69
CA SER A 149 -9.16 0.12 10.30
C SER A 149 -8.14 1.09 9.69
N LEU A 150 -8.32 2.40 9.89
CA LEU A 150 -7.38 3.43 9.43
C LEU A 150 -6.04 3.35 10.18
N MET A 151 -6.08 3.21 11.50
CA MET A 151 -4.89 3.06 12.33
C MET A 151 -4.08 1.83 11.94
N GLY A 152 -4.74 0.68 11.70
CA GLY A 152 -4.05 -0.54 11.31
C GLY A 152 -3.33 -0.41 9.98
N LEU A 153 -3.89 0.36 9.03
CA LEU A 153 -3.22 0.65 7.76
C LEU A 153 -1.99 1.55 7.94
N VAL A 154 -2.09 2.56 8.79
CA VAL A 154 -0.99 3.51 9.09
C VAL A 154 0.14 2.83 9.87
N ILE A 155 -0.20 1.92 10.79
CA ILE A 155 0.76 1.23 11.65
C ILE A 155 1.49 0.11 10.90
N ALA A 156 0.86 -0.52 9.89
CA ALA A 156 1.41 -1.69 9.21
C ALA A 156 2.88 -1.53 8.75
N PRO A 157 3.31 -0.46 8.07
CA PRO A 157 4.72 -0.31 7.65
C PRO A 157 5.75 -0.22 8.80
N TYR A 158 5.29 -0.02 10.03
CA TYR A 158 6.11 0.13 11.23
C TYR A 158 6.11 -1.11 12.13
N GLY A 159 5.23 -2.09 11.88
CA GLY A 159 5.10 -3.33 12.65
C GLY A 159 6.22 -4.35 12.35
N ALA A 160 7.47 -3.95 12.54
CA ALA A 160 8.63 -4.82 12.29
C ALA A 160 8.52 -6.13 13.10
N GLY A 161 8.61 -7.27 12.40
CA GLY A 161 8.59 -8.61 13.02
C GLY A 161 7.21 -9.24 13.21
N LEU A 162 6.12 -8.52 12.93
CA LEU A 162 4.76 -9.10 12.99
C LEU A 162 4.42 -9.96 11.74
N TYR A 163 5.09 -9.72 10.62
CA TYR A 163 4.91 -10.42 9.36
C TYR A 163 6.24 -10.56 8.64
N LYS A 164 6.30 -11.51 7.70
CA LYS A 164 7.43 -11.64 6.77
C LYS A 164 7.45 -10.40 5.86
N ASP A 165 8.45 -9.56 6.03
CA ASP A 165 8.72 -8.45 5.13
C ASP A 165 9.39 -8.97 3.86
N GLU A 166 8.96 -8.45 2.71
CA GLU A 166 9.51 -8.84 1.41
C GLU A 166 10.73 -7.96 1.10
N LEU A 167 11.86 -8.57 0.75
CA LEU A 167 13.01 -7.86 0.20
C LEU A 167 12.78 -7.61 -1.29
N CYS A 168 12.67 -6.35 -1.67
CA CYS A 168 12.21 -5.98 -3.00
C CYS A 168 13.28 -5.26 -3.82
N PHE A 169 13.26 -5.50 -5.12
CA PHE A 169 13.93 -4.62 -6.07
C PHE A 169 12.98 -3.48 -6.44
N LEU A 170 13.47 -2.25 -6.28
CA LEU A 170 12.80 -1.02 -6.72
C LEU A 170 13.83 -0.10 -7.35
N ASP A 171 13.68 0.22 -8.63
CA ASP A 171 14.64 0.98 -9.46
C ASP A 171 15.28 2.18 -8.74
N VAL A 172 14.47 3.06 -8.14
CA VAL A 172 14.94 4.28 -7.47
C VAL A 172 15.75 4.01 -6.19
N ALA A 173 15.52 2.89 -5.52
CA ALA A 173 16.21 2.53 -4.27
C ALA A 173 17.37 1.56 -4.48
N SER A 174 17.25 0.65 -5.45
CA SER A 174 18.20 -0.42 -5.72
C SER A 174 19.32 0.01 -6.68
N ILE A 175 19.08 0.97 -7.57
CA ILE A 175 20.10 1.48 -8.51
C ILE A 175 20.61 2.82 -8.00
N HIS A 176 21.93 2.99 -8.01
CA HIS A 176 22.57 4.25 -7.64
C HIS A 176 22.18 5.37 -8.62
N GLN A 177 21.58 6.46 -8.12
CA GLN A 177 20.95 7.49 -8.97
C GLN A 177 21.83 8.73 -9.23
N THR A 178 23.00 8.84 -8.60
CA THR A 178 23.88 10.03 -8.68
C THR A 178 25.24 9.72 -9.33
N ASP A 179 25.90 8.64 -8.93
CA ASP A 179 27.07 8.08 -9.62
C ASP A 179 26.68 7.47 -10.97
N THR A 180 27.20 8.05 -12.05
CA THR A 180 26.85 7.66 -13.42
C THR A 180 27.35 6.28 -13.80
N ASP A 181 28.49 5.84 -13.28
CA ASP A 181 29.09 4.55 -13.62
C ASP A 181 28.33 3.42 -12.91
N LEU A 182 27.97 3.62 -11.64
CA LEU A 182 27.11 2.69 -10.89
C LEU A 182 25.68 2.66 -11.45
N MET A 183 25.14 3.81 -11.87
CA MET A 183 23.84 3.88 -12.53
C MET A 183 23.86 3.10 -13.85
N GLU A 184 24.88 3.29 -14.69
CA GLU A 184 25.04 2.58 -15.97
C GLU A 184 25.15 1.06 -15.72
N ARG A 185 25.97 0.64 -14.74
CA ARG A 185 26.07 -0.78 -14.32
C ARG A 185 24.72 -1.34 -13.85
N GLY A 186 23.98 -0.59 -13.03
CA GLY A 186 22.66 -1.00 -12.53
C GLY A 186 21.64 -1.15 -13.65
N VAL A 187 21.52 -0.17 -14.55
CA VAL A 187 20.59 -0.20 -15.69
C VAL A 187 20.89 -1.36 -16.63
N TYR A 188 22.16 -1.59 -16.97
CA TYR A 188 22.54 -2.73 -17.81
C TYR A 188 22.47 -4.08 -17.08
N GLY A 189 22.49 -4.07 -15.74
CA GLY A 189 22.41 -5.25 -14.87
C GLY A 189 21.00 -5.76 -14.57
N ILE A 190 19.96 -5.08 -15.06
CA ILE A 190 18.56 -5.44 -14.75
C ILE A 190 18.18 -6.87 -15.16
N GLY A 191 18.72 -7.37 -16.27
CA GLY A 191 18.54 -8.78 -16.64
C GLY A 191 19.06 -9.75 -15.58
N GLY A 192 20.14 -9.38 -14.89
CA GLY A 192 20.66 -10.09 -13.72
C GLY A 192 19.73 -9.97 -12.51
N PHE A 193 19.26 -8.76 -12.17
CA PHE A 193 18.33 -8.54 -11.05
C PHE A 193 17.02 -9.32 -11.23
N LEU A 194 16.46 -9.34 -12.44
CA LEU A 194 15.30 -10.15 -12.78
C LEU A 194 15.56 -11.64 -12.56
N ARG A 195 16.73 -12.15 -12.94
CA ARG A 195 17.11 -13.58 -12.77
C ARG A 195 17.16 -14.01 -11.30
N ILE A 196 17.53 -13.12 -10.39
CA ILE A 196 17.61 -13.41 -8.94
C ILE A 196 16.33 -13.02 -8.17
N SER A 197 15.27 -12.65 -8.88
CA SER A 197 13.98 -12.30 -8.28
C SER A 197 13.01 -13.50 -8.32
N HIS A 198 12.47 -13.87 -7.17
CA HIS A 198 11.49 -14.98 -7.06
C HIS A 198 10.16 -14.67 -7.75
N GLU A 199 9.74 -13.40 -7.72
CA GLU A 199 8.50 -12.93 -8.33
C GLU A 199 8.72 -11.64 -9.12
N LEU A 200 8.13 -11.52 -10.31
CA LEU A 200 7.88 -10.24 -10.97
C LEU A 200 6.46 -9.77 -10.64
N ARG A 201 6.34 -8.72 -9.83
CA ARG A 201 5.04 -8.13 -9.48
C ARG A 201 4.83 -6.84 -10.27
N ILE A 202 3.83 -6.87 -11.13
CA ILE A 202 3.48 -5.78 -12.03
C ILE A 202 2.37 -4.94 -11.39
N LEU A 203 2.68 -3.70 -11.04
CA LEU A 203 1.69 -2.71 -10.61
C LEU A 203 0.94 -2.19 -11.85
N TRP A 204 -0.06 -2.95 -12.26
CA TRP A 204 -0.70 -2.82 -13.55
C TRP A 204 -1.64 -1.61 -13.62
N SER A 205 -1.50 -0.88 -14.72
CA SER A 205 -2.38 0.23 -15.11
C SER A 205 -2.39 0.37 -16.62
N PRO A 206 -3.38 1.04 -17.24
CA PRO A 206 -3.47 1.17 -18.69
C PRO A 206 -2.18 1.61 -19.41
N PRO A 207 -1.41 2.62 -18.93
CA PRO A 207 -0.19 3.05 -19.63
C PRO A 207 1.00 2.10 -19.45
N TYR A 208 0.91 1.05 -18.62
CA TYR A 208 2.05 0.17 -18.31
C TYR A 208 2.58 -0.55 -19.55
N LEU A 209 1.71 -1.22 -20.32
CA LEU A 209 2.10 -1.98 -21.51
C LEU A 209 2.47 -1.08 -22.71
N SER A 210 2.23 0.23 -22.62
CA SER A 210 2.69 1.20 -23.62
C SER A 210 4.15 1.61 -23.41
N ARG A 211 4.78 1.23 -22.28
CA ARG A 211 6.17 1.55 -21.97
C ARG A 211 7.08 0.42 -22.43
N LEU A 212 7.94 0.70 -23.41
CA LEU A 212 8.94 -0.25 -23.92
C LEU A 212 9.73 -0.92 -22.80
N TRP A 213 10.14 -0.12 -21.81
CA TRP A 213 10.89 -0.61 -20.66
C TRP A 213 10.12 -1.66 -19.82
N CYS A 214 8.86 -1.39 -19.52
CA CYS A 214 8.02 -2.31 -18.77
C CYS A 214 7.77 -3.62 -19.55
N VAL A 215 7.55 -3.52 -20.86
CA VAL A 215 7.40 -4.71 -21.74
C VAL A 215 8.70 -5.50 -21.81
N PHE A 216 9.85 -4.81 -21.88
CA PHE A 216 11.17 -5.42 -21.80
C PHE A 216 11.37 -6.19 -20.49
N GLU A 217 11.06 -5.60 -19.33
CA GLU A 217 11.17 -6.27 -18.03
C GLU A 217 10.34 -7.55 -17.97
N LEU A 218 9.08 -7.49 -18.44
CA LEU A 218 8.19 -8.64 -18.50
C LEU A 218 8.74 -9.75 -19.40
N ALA A 219 9.16 -9.42 -20.63
CA ALA A 219 9.71 -10.38 -21.58
C ALA A 219 11.05 -10.96 -21.09
N ALA A 220 11.93 -10.12 -20.56
CA ALA A 220 13.22 -10.50 -20.01
C ALA A 220 13.04 -11.44 -18.81
N TYR A 221 12.14 -11.12 -17.87
CA TYR A 221 11.86 -11.96 -16.71
C TYR A 221 11.41 -13.36 -17.12
N ARG A 222 10.43 -13.47 -18.03
CA ARG A 222 10.00 -14.80 -18.53
C ARG A 222 11.11 -15.55 -19.24
N LYS A 223 12.03 -14.84 -19.90
CA LYS A 223 13.18 -15.46 -20.58
C LYS A 223 14.22 -16.01 -19.60
N VAL A 224 14.51 -15.30 -18.51
CA VAL A 224 15.52 -15.71 -17.51
C VAL A 224 14.96 -16.58 -16.40
N ASN A 225 13.65 -16.50 -16.14
CA ASN A 225 12.89 -17.33 -15.20
C ASN A 225 11.67 -17.96 -15.93
N PRO A 226 11.86 -19.05 -16.70
CA PRO A 226 10.78 -19.70 -17.45
C PRO A 226 9.59 -20.09 -16.58
N ASP A 227 9.85 -20.59 -15.37
CA ASP A 227 8.85 -20.99 -14.38
C ASP A 227 8.62 -19.93 -13.29
N GLY A 228 9.21 -18.74 -13.46
CA GLY A 228 9.09 -17.64 -12.51
C GLY A 228 7.65 -17.14 -12.37
N LYS A 229 7.30 -16.71 -11.15
CA LYS A 229 5.98 -16.18 -10.84
C LYS A 229 5.84 -14.75 -11.37
N ILE A 230 4.80 -14.52 -12.17
CA ILE A 230 4.44 -13.19 -12.64
C ILE A 230 3.06 -12.86 -12.09
N THR A 231 2.98 -11.85 -11.23
CA THR A 231 1.73 -11.40 -10.62
C THR A 231 1.35 -10.05 -11.20
N PHE A 232 0.15 -9.97 -11.79
CA PHE A 232 -0.47 -8.70 -12.12
C PHE A 232 -1.24 -8.21 -10.89
N ALA A 233 -0.88 -7.02 -10.38
CA ALA A 233 -1.56 -6.32 -9.31
C ALA A 233 -2.26 -5.09 -9.91
N PRO A 234 -3.53 -5.18 -10.34
CA PRO A 234 -4.23 -4.10 -11.01
C PRO A 234 -4.59 -3.00 -10.01
N LEU A 235 -4.07 -1.79 -10.20
CA LEU A 235 -4.22 -0.67 -9.25
C LEU A 235 -5.67 -0.21 -9.01
N PHE A 236 -6.64 -0.70 -9.79
CA PHE A 236 -8.05 -0.38 -9.60
C PHE A 236 -8.74 -1.27 -8.58
N VAL A 237 -8.21 -2.47 -8.28
CA VAL A 237 -8.85 -3.43 -7.37
C VAL A 237 -8.89 -2.87 -5.97
N GLU A 238 -7.76 -2.41 -5.45
CA GLU A 238 -7.63 -1.83 -4.12
C GLU A 238 -8.36 -0.49 -3.98
N ARG A 239 -8.48 0.26 -5.08
CA ARG A 239 -9.36 1.43 -5.15
C ARG A 239 -10.83 1.02 -4.99
N THR A 240 -11.28 -0.03 -5.68
CA THR A 240 -12.65 -0.54 -5.55
C THR A 240 -12.92 -1.03 -4.14
N ILE A 241 -11.98 -1.78 -3.54
CA ILE A 241 -12.08 -2.23 -2.15
C ILE A 241 -12.23 -1.03 -1.19
N LEU A 242 -11.38 -0.01 -1.32
CA LEU A 242 -11.49 1.20 -0.51
C LEU A 242 -12.85 1.87 -0.66
N LEU A 243 -13.33 2.05 -1.89
CA LEU A 243 -14.64 2.65 -2.15
C LEU A 243 -15.77 1.82 -1.55
N SER A 244 -15.74 0.49 -1.71
CA SER A 244 -16.71 -0.42 -1.10
C SER A 244 -16.73 -0.29 0.43
N VAL A 245 -15.56 -0.26 1.06
CA VAL A 245 -15.43 -0.07 2.51
C VAL A 245 -16.02 1.28 2.95
N LEU A 246 -15.67 2.36 2.26
CA LEU A 246 -16.20 3.70 2.56
C LEU A 246 -17.72 3.77 2.38
N CYS A 247 -18.27 3.15 1.32
CA CYS A 247 -19.71 3.07 1.09
C CYS A 247 -20.41 2.29 2.19
N VAL A 248 -19.85 1.16 2.65
CA VAL A 248 -20.39 0.38 3.77
C VAL A 248 -20.40 1.21 5.05
N TYR A 249 -19.31 1.89 5.39
CA TYR A 249 -19.29 2.77 6.56
C TYR A 249 -20.31 3.90 6.45
N LEU A 250 -20.37 4.59 5.30
CA LEU A 250 -21.33 5.65 5.06
C LEU A 250 -22.78 5.15 5.20
N ALA A 251 -23.11 4.01 4.60
CA ALA A 251 -24.44 3.41 4.72
C ALA A 251 -24.79 3.10 6.18
N ASN A 252 -23.86 2.53 6.94
CA ASN A 252 -24.06 2.25 8.37
C ASN A 252 -24.25 3.55 9.18
N PHE A 253 -23.48 4.60 8.91
CA PHE A 253 -23.67 5.91 9.54
C PHE A 253 -25.02 6.54 9.18
N CYS A 254 -25.46 6.42 7.93
CA CYS A 254 -26.77 6.91 7.49
C CYS A 254 -27.92 6.14 8.15
N ILE A 255 -27.83 4.81 8.25
CA ILE A 255 -28.82 3.98 8.97
C ILE A 255 -28.88 4.39 10.44
N LEU A 256 -27.72 4.56 11.08
CA LEU A 256 -27.63 5.01 12.46
C LEU A 256 -28.29 6.39 12.63
N ALA A 257 -27.95 7.37 11.79
CA ALA A 257 -28.55 8.71 11.85
C ALA A 257 -30.06 8.67 11.59
N ALA A 258 -30.52 7.87 10.61
CA ALA A 258 -31.93 7.71 10.30
C ALA A 258 -32.70 7.11 11.49
N SER A 259 -32.16 6.06 12.12
CA SER A 259 -32.77 5.43 13.30
C SER A 259 -32.94 6.40 14.48
N THR A 260 -32.03 7.36 14.63
CA THR A 260 -32.14 8.40 15.66
C THR A 260 -33.11 9.51 15.29
N SER A 261 -33.36 9.74 14.00
CA SER A 261 -34.27 10.80 13.52
C SER A 261 -35.73 10.36 13.51
N SER A 262 -36.00 9.06 13.40
CA SER A 262 -37.34 8.48 13.49
C SER A 262 -37.90 8.48 14.92
N ASP A 263 -37.07 8.73 15.93
CA ASP A 263 -37.51 8.99 17.30
C ASP A 263 -38.15 10.40 17.40
N SER A 264 -39.41 10.49 16.95
CA SER A 264 -40.29 11.65 17.17
C SER A 264 -40.42 12.06 18.66
N GLN A 265 -40.00 11.20 19.59
CA GLN A 265 -39.89 11.51 21.02
C GLN A 265 -38.73 12.43 21.39
N PHE A 266 -37.65 12.50 20.60
CA PHE A 266 -36.50 13.39 20.88
C PHE A 266 -36.89 14.87 20.71
N LEU A 267 -37.67 15.19 19.67
CA LEU A 267 -38.25 16.52 19.48
C LEU A 267 -39.33 16.85 20.52
N ALA A 268 -40.12 15.84 20.97
CA ALA A 268 -41.10 16.02 22.04
C ALA A 268 -40.49 16.21 23.44
N ARG A 269 -39.24 15.77 23.67
CA ARG A 269 -38.47 16.06 24.89
C ARG A 269 -37.86 17.45 24.89
N PHE A 270 -37.46 17.98 23.73
CA PHE A 270 -37.01 19.38 23.61
C PHE A 270 -38.19 20.38 23.67
N GLY A 271 -39.35 20.05 23.09
CA GLY A 271 -40.54 20.90 23.16
C GLY A 271 -41.19 21.01 24.56
N ARG A 272 -40.91 20.07 25.47
CA ARG A 272 -41.42 20.11 26.86
C ARG A 272 -40.60 20.97 27.82
N TRP A 273 -39.43 21.47 27.40
CA TRP A 273 -38.64 22.42 28.21
C TRP A 273 -39.36 23.76 28.39
N ASP A 274 -40.16 24.19 27.41
CA ASP A 274 -40.95 25.44 27.48
C ASP A 274 -42.18 25.32 28.40
N GLU A 275 -42.68 24.10 28.67
CA GLU A 275 -43.81 23.87 29.58
C GLU A 275 -43.38 23.77 31.06
N LEU A 276 -42.13 23.42 31.34
CA LEU A 276 -41.62 23.23 32.70
C LEU A 276 -41.04 24.50 33.34
N TYR A 277 -40.80 25.55 32.55
CA TYR A 277 -40.36 26.86 33.02
C TYR A 277 -41.08 28.00 32.29
N PRO A 278 -42.37 28.24 32.59
CA PRO A 278 -43.02 29.47 32.17
C PRO A 278 -42.34 30.65 32.88
N LEU A 279 -41.82 31.61 32.11
CA LEU A 279 -41.38 32.92 32.62
C LEU A 279 -42.56 33.72 33.17
#